data_AF-A0A9D7P102-F1
#
_entry.id   AF-A0A9D7P102-F1
#
_cell.length_a   1.000
_cell.length_b   1.000
_cell.length_c   1.000
_cell.angle_alpha   90.00
_cell.angle_beta   90.00
_cell.angle_gamma   90.00
#
_symmetry.space_group_name_H-M   'P 1'
#
loop_
_entity.id
_entity.type
_entity.pdbx_description
1 polymer ?
#
loop_
_entity_poly.entity_id
_entity_poly.type
_entity_poly.pdbx_seq_one_letter_code
_entity_poly.pdbx_strand_id
1 'polypeptide(L)'
;MVNTILQDKYGLVWFGTKDGLNRYDGYTFAVFRQDPEDSTTLRNNYIHALFEDNQGRLWVGTSEGLDLFDRDSERFIHARAGSIPINDIVQSIAQDANNELWLARNNGLFKLTFAGGSQVDGMPLCTIKQYLGNSCLVSADQAGTIWASQHDGEQLS
;
A
#
# COMPACT_ATOMS: atom_id res chain seq x y z
N MET A 1 -17.75 3.06 6.40
CA MET A 1 -17.65 2.30 5.12
C MET A 1 -16.31 1.59 5.14
N VAL A 2 -16.32 0.29 4.85
CA VAL A 2 -15.11 -0.53 4.69
C VAL A 2 -14.77 -0.53 3.21
N ASN A 3 -13.54 -0.19 2.85
CA ASN A 3 -13.08 -0.10 1.46
C ASN A 3 -12.31 -1.36 1.05
N THR A 4 -11.59 -1.97 1.98
CA THR A 4 -10.74 -3.14 1.71
C THR A 4 -10.62 -4.03 2.95
N ILE A 5 -10.41 -5.32 2.73
CA ILE A 5 -10.25 -6.35 3.77
C ILE A 5 -9.09 -7.25 3.36
N LEU A 6 -8.22 -7.59 4.32
CA LEU A 6 -7.11 -8.51 4.13
C LEU A 6 -6.98 -9.42 5.35
N GLN A 7 -6.91 -10.73 5.15
CA GLN A 7 -6.41 -11.63 6.19
C GLN A 7 -4.92 -11.84 5.96
N ASP A 8 -4.11 -11.61 6.98
CA ASP A 8 -2.67 -11.81 6.89
C ASP A 8 -2.26 -13.26 7.21
N LYS A 9 -1.00 -13.61 6.94
CA LYS A 9 -0.44 -14.94 7.20
C LYS A 9 -0.42 -15.32 8.68
N TYR A 10 -0.57 -14.36 9.59
CA TYR A 10 -0.60 -14.56 11.03
C TYR A 10 -2.04 -14.81 11.54
N GLY A 11 -3.02 -14.80 10.64
CA GLY A 11 -4.43 -15.03 10.94
C GLY A 11 -5.19 -13.79 11.40
N LEU A 12 -4.56 -12.62 11.39
CA LEU A 12 -5.20 -11.36 11.76
C LEU A 12 -6.01 -10.83 10.57
N VAL A 13 -7.17 -10.26 10.85
CA VAL A 13 -8.04 -9.66 9.83
C VAL A 13 -7.94 -8.15 9.89
N TRP A 14 -7.60 -7.54 8.77
CA TRP A 14 -7.40 -6.12 8.62
C TRP A 14 -8.51 -5.51 7.79
N PHE A 15 -9.02 -4.36 8.22
CA PHE A 15 -10.07 -3.60 7.57
C PHE A 15 -9.59 -2.18 7.30
N GLY A 16 -9.47 -1.84 6.03
CA GLY A 16 -9.24 -0.47 5.60
C GLY A 16 -10.55 0.29 5.52
N THR A 17 -10.66 1.41 6.22
CA THR A 17 -11.87 2.23 6.28
C THR A 17 -11.58 3.68 5.88
N LYS A 18 -12.61 4.53 5.90
CA LYS A 18 -12.45 5.99 5.75
C LYS A 18 -11.91 6.68 7.02
N ASP A 19 -11.89 5.97 8.15
CA ASP A 19 -11.53 6.49 9.48
C ASP A 19 -10.50 5.59 10.18
N GLY A 20 -9.50 5.14 9.42
CA GLY A 20 -8.35 4.40 9.91
C GLY A 20 -8.33 2.93 9.51
N LEU A 21 -7.28 2.28 9.98
CA LEU A 21 -7.01 0.86 9.81
C LEU A 21 -7.45 0.11 11.07
N ASN A 22 -8.27 -0.92 10.90
CA ASN A 22 -8.75 -1.72 12.02
C ASN A 22 -8.17 -3.13 11.90
N ARG A 23 -7.67 -3.68 12.99
CA ARG A 23 -7.14 -5.04 13.09
C ARG A 23 -7.99 -5.85 14.05
N TYR A 24 -8.39 -7.04 13.65
CA TYR A 24 -9.15 -7.98 14.46
C TYR A 24 -8.35 -9.27 14.64
N ASP A 25 -8.20 -9.70 15.89
CA ASP A 25 -7.44 -10.90 16.27
C ASP A 25 -8.32 -12.13 16.53
N GLY A 26 -9.64 -12.03 16.29
CA GLY A 26 -10.63 -13.06 16.65
C GLY A 26 -11.35 -12.78 17.96
N TYR A 27 -10.91 -11.81 18.75
CA TYR A 27 -11.50 -11.44 20.04
C TYR A 27 -11.75 -9.94 20.13
N THR A 28 -10.77 -9.12 19.75
CA THR A 28 -10.77 -7.67 19.95
C THR A 28 -10.33 -6.91 18.69
N PHE A 29 -10.74 -5.65 18.61
CA PHE A 29 -10.31 -4.72 17.58
C PHE A 29 -9.26 -3.75 18.12
N ALA A 30 -8.17 -3.59 17.38
CA ALA A 30 -7.26 -2.46 17.49
C ALA A 30 -7.53 -1.47 16.35
N VAL A 31 -7.51 -0.17 16.65
CA VAL A 31 -7.79 0.89 15.68
C VAL A 31 -6.58 1.82 15.57
N PHE A 32 -6.04 1.91 14.37
CA PHE A 32 -4.90 2.76 14.05
C PHE A 32 -5.41 3.96 13.24
N ARG A 33 -5.09 5.16 13.73
CA ARG A 33 -5.44 6.45 13.11
C ARG A 33 -4.22 7.35 13.03
N GLN A 34 -4.31 8.34 12.17
CA GLN A 34 -3.38 9.44 12.09
C GLN A 34 -3.45 10.28 13.37
N ASP A 35 -2.27 10.58 13.90
CA ASP A 35 -2.02 11.64 14.85
C ASP A 35 -1.07 12.65 14.18
N PRO A 36 -1.52 13.88 13.90
CA PRO A 36 -0.68 14.91 13.28
C PRO A 36 0.60 15.24 14.07
N GLU A 37 0.63 14.96 15.37
CA GLU A 37 1.77 15.23 16.25
C GLU A 37 2.74 14.04 16.36
N ASP A 38 2.39 12.88 15.80
CA ASP A 38 3.19 11.65 15.85
C ASP A 38 3.35 11.03 14.45
N SER A 39 4.52 11.26 13.86
CA SER A 39 4.91 10.77 12.53
C SER A 39 5.11 9.26 12.43
N THR A 40 4.94 8.52 13.54
CA THR A 40 4.96 7.05 13.57
C THR A 40 3.55 6.46 13.53
N THR A 41 2.52 7.30 13.46
CA THR A 41 1.12 6.87 13.26
C THR A 41 0.79 6.79 11.77
N LEU A 42 -0.43 6.33 11.45
CA LEU A 42 -0.89 6.20 10.08
C LEU A 42 -0.83 7.56 9.34
N ARG A 43 -0.34 7.62 8.11
CA ARG A 43 -0.19 8.90 7.40
C ARG A 43 -1.52 9.59 7.12
N ASN A 44 -2.54 8.81 6.78
CA ASN A 44 -3.88 9.33 6.48
C ASN A 44 -4.93 8.27 6.80
N ASN A 45 -6.03 8.69 7.42
CA ASN A 45 -7.10 7.78 7.88
C ASN A 45 -7.86 7.06 6.76
N TYR A 46 -7.82 7.58 5.53
CA TYR A 46 -8.57 7.00 4.44
C TYR A 46 -7.74 5.91 3.75
N ILE A 47 -8.05 4.66 4.08
CA ILE A 47 -7.40 3.47 3.53
C ILE A 47 -8.09 3.02 2.25
N HIS A 48 -7.33 2.88 1.17
CA HIS A 48 -7.79 2.41 -0.13
C HIS A 48 -7.33 0.99 -0.44
N ALA A 49 -6.10 0.65 -0.06
CA ALA A 49 -5.51 -0.64 -0.37
C ALA A 49 -4.79 -1.24 0.85
N LEU A 50 -4.84 -2.56 0.97
CA LEU A 50 -4.05 -3.35 1.91
C LEU A 50 -3.38 -4.47 1.13
N PHE A 51 -2.11 -4.71 1.42
CA PHE A 51 -1.35 -5.77 0.76
C PHE A 51 -0.30 -6.33 1.70
N GLU A 52 -0.29 -7.65 1.90
CA GLU A 52 0.82 -8.33 2.56
C GLU A 52 1.73 -8.92 1.50
N ASP A 53 3.01 -8.56 1.55
CA ASP A 53 3.99 -9.12 0.62
C ASP A 53 4.52 -10.49 1.04
N ASN A 54 5.26 -11.14 0.13
CA ASN A 54 5.86 -12.45 0.37
C ASN A 54 6.78 -12.49 1.61
N GLN A 55 7.33 -11.35 2.04
CA GLN A 55 8.17 -11.25 3.25
C GLN A 55 7.32 -11.06 4.52
N GLY A 56 6.01 -10.83 4.40
CA GLY A 56 5.07 -10.65 5.52
C GLY A 56 4.97 -9.23 6.03
N ARG A 57 5.44 -8.29 5.24
CA ARG A 57 5.29 -6.86 5.48
C ARG A 57 3.90 -6.44 5.04
N LEU A 58 3.20 -5.73 5.92
CA LEU A 58 1.88 -5.19 5.63
C LEU A 58 2.01 -3.76 5.09
N TRP A 59 1.61 -3.59 3.84
CA TRP A 59 1.59 -2.33 3.13
C TRP A 59 0.17 -1.75 3.12
N VAL A 60 0.08 -0.45 3.43
CA VAL A 60 -1.18 0.28 3.59
C VAL A 60 -1.20 1.44 2.61
N GLY A 61 -2.06 1.34 1.60
CA GLY A 61 -2.30 2.40 0.63
C GLY A 61 -3.34 3.38 1.14
N THR A 62 -2.96 4.65 1.26
CA THR A 62 -3.79 5.75 1.79
C THR A 62 -4.05 6.81 0.72
N SER A 63 -4.79 7.87 1.07
CA SER A 63 -4.96 9.04 0.20
C SER A 63 -3.69 9.90 0.05
N GLU A 64 -2.68 9.67 0.89
CA GLU A 64 -1.44 10.47 0.95
C GLU A 64 -0.18 9.60 0.82
N GLY A 65 -0.33 8.46 0.16
CA GLY A 65 0.77 7.58 -0.19
C GLY A 65 0.71 6.23 0.51
N LEU A 66 1.88 5.61 0.62
CA LEU A 66 2.05 4.24 1.07
C LEU A 66 2.72 4.21 2.45
N ASP A 67 2.15 3.46 3.38
CA ASP A 67 2.72 3.17 4.68
C ASP A 67 3.11 1.69 4.80
N LEU A 68 4.18 1.43 5.55
CA LEU A 68 4.57 0.11 6.01
C LEU A 68 4.22 -0.03 7.49
N PHE A 69 3.42 -1.02 7.85
CA PHE A 69 3.13 -1.33 9.25
C PHE A 69 4.26 -2.19 9.84
N ASP A 70 4.93 -1.64 10.85
CA ASP A 70 5.88 -2.35 11.69
C ASP A 70 5.12 -3.13 12.77
N ARG A 71 5.19 -4.46 12.68
CA ARG A 71 4.49 -5.36 13.59
C ARG A 71 5.10 -5.40 14.99
N ASP A 72 6.38 -5.08 15.14
CA ASP A 72 7.07 -5.16 16.43
C ASP A 72 6.72 -3.96 17.31
N SER A 73 6.67 -2.77 16.72
CA SER A 73 6.34 -1.53 17.42
C SER A 73 4.87 -1.10 17.31
N GLU A 74 4.09 -1.76 16.43
CA GLU A 74 2.74 -1.36 16.01
C GLU A 74 2.68 0.08 15.47
N ARG A 75 3.75 0.52 14.82
CA ARG A 75 3.90 1.84 14.21
C ARG A 75 3.95 1.78 12.69
N PHE A 76 3.91 2.94 12.07
CA PHE A 76 3.93 3.10 10.62
C PHE A 76 5.22 3.78 10.19
N ILE A 77 5.82 3.25 9.15
CA ILE A 77 6.94 3.85 8.46
C ILE A 77 6.44 4.30 7.10
N HIS A 78 6.49 5.60 6.86
CA HIS A 78 5.92 6.14 5.64
C HIS A 78 6.89 6.03 4.47
N ALA A 79 6.48 5.35 3.39
CA ALA A 79 7.31 5.22 2.20
C ALA A 79 7.47 6.61 1.54
N ARG A 80 8.72 7.06 1.40
CA ARG A 80 9.05 8.31 0.71
C ARG A 80 9.43 8.02 -0.74
N ALA A 81 8.62 8.54 -1.66
CA ALA A 81 8.81 8.40 -3.09
C ALA A 81 9.11 9.77 -3.73
N GLY A 82 10.27 10.35 -3.43
CA GLY A 82 10.61 11.70 -3.92
C GLY A 82 9.69 12.79 -3.36
N SER A 83 9.44 13.85 -4.13
CA SER A 83 8.51 14.92 -3.75
C SER A 83 7.11 14.35 -3.55
N ILE A 84 6.55 14.46 -2.35
CA ILE A 84 5.19 14.00 -2.01
C ILE A 84 4.20 14.84 -2.82
N PRO A 85 3.50 14.27 -3.83
CA PRO A 85 2.42 14.97 -4.49
C PRO A 85 1.29 15.20 -3.46
N ILE A 86 0.66 16.36 -3.49
CA ILE A 86 -0.60 16.57 -2.78
C ILE A 86 -1.63 15.61 -3.41
N ASN A 87 -2.23 14.72 -2.61
CA ASN A 87 -3.07 13.60 -3.03
C ASN A 87 -2.32 12.49 -3.80
N ASP A 88 -1.47 11.73 -3.12
CA ASP A 88 -0.79 10.53 -3.65
C ASP A 88 -1.62 9.27 -3.36
N ILE A 89 -2.82 9.17 -3.94
CA ILE A 89 -3.76 8.08 -3.63
C ILE A 89 -3.20 6.77 -4.17
N VAL A 90 -2.96 5.80 -3.29
CA VAL A 90 -2.57 4.43 -3.67
C VAL A 90 -3.83 3.56 -3.74
N GLN A 91 -4.32 3.33 -4.95
CA GLN A 91 -5.60 2.65 -5.20
C GLN A 91 -5.51 1.13 -5.13
N SER A 92 -4.39 0.57 -5.59
CA SER A 92 -4.14 -0.87 -5.55
C SER A 92 -2.65 -1.17 -5.52
N ILE A 93 -2.31 -2.33 -4.97
CA ILE A 93 -0.95 -2.80 -4.75
C ILE A 93 -0.89 -4.26 -5.22
N ALA A 94 0.18 -4.62 -5.93
CA ALA A 94 0.45 -5.99 -6.34
C ALA A 94 1.95 -6.28 -6.22
N GLN A 95 2.31 -7.56 -6.15
CA GLN A 95 3.69 -8.01 -6.15
C GLN A 95 3.96 -8.92 -7.34
N ASP A 96 5.09 -8.73 -8.02
CA ASP A 96 5.50 -9.60 -9.12
C ASP A 96 6.37 -10.79 -8.65
N ALA A 97 6.70 -11.68 -9.58
CA ALA A 97 7.53 -12.86 -9.32
C ALA A 97 8.94 -12.54 -8.81
N ASN A 98 9.43 -11.30 -9.01
CA ASN A 98 10.73 -10.85 -8.54
C ASN A 98 10.66 -10.20 -7.14
N ASN A 99 9.51 -10.27 -6.48
CA ASN A 99 9.21 -9.59 -5.22
C ASN A 99 9.23 -8.05 -5.30
N GLU A 100 9.12 -7.48 -6.50
CA GLU A 100 8.96 -6.04 -6.67
C GLU A 100 7.49 -5.66 -6.46
N LEU A 101 7.26 -4.49 -5.84
CA LEU A 101 5.91 -4.00 -5.62
C LEU A 101 5.48 -3.05 -6.73
N TRP A 102 4.25 -3.22 -7.19
CA TRP A 102 3.61 -2.38 -8.16
C TRP A 102 2.47 -1.62 -7.49
N LEU A 103 2.48 -0.31 -7.63
CA LEU A 103 1.52 0.61 -7.02
C LEU A 103 0.76 1.31 -8.13
N ALA A 104 -0.55 1.11 -8.17
CA ALA A 104 -1.41 1.95 -8.98
C ALA A 104 -1.81 3.17 -8.16
N ARG A 105 -1.40 4.33 -8.64
CA ARG A 105 -1.66 5.64 -8.06
C ARG A 105 -2.59 6.43 -8.96
N ASN A 106 -3.20 7.48 -8.42
CA ASN A 106 -4.04 8.39 -9.20
C ASN A 106 -3.32 9.03 -10.40
N ASN A 107 -1.98 9.13 -10.36
CA ASN A 107 -1.14 9.70 -11.42
C ASN A 107 -0.32 8.66 -12.21
N GLY A 108 -0.58 7.36 -12.06
CA GLY A 108 0.17 6.37 -12.82
C GLY A 108 0.40 5.03 -12.15
N LEU A 109 1.09 4.17 -12.90
CA LEU A 109 1.63 2.91 -12.39
C LEU A 109 3.10 3.10 -12.01
N PHE A 110 3.44 2.73 -10.79
CA PHE A 110 4.79 2.84 -10.25
C PHE A 110 5.30 1.48 -9.79
N LYS A 111 6.58 1.23 -10.00
CA LYS A 111 7.26 0.03 -9.52
C LYS A 111 8.27 0.41 -8.44
N LEU A 112 8.24 -0.31 -7.32
CA LEU A 112 9.17 -0.25 -6.21
C LEU A 112 10.10 -1.46 -6.29
N THR A 113 11.37 -1.20 -6.58
CA THR A 113 12.42 -2.23 -6.62
C THR A 113 13.23 -2.15 -5.33
N PHE A 114 13.21 -3.21 -4.53
CA PHE A 114 13.89 -3.27 -3.23
C PHE A 114 15.35 -3.71 -3.35
N ALA A 115 16.25 -3.02 -2.66
CA ALA A 115 17.63 -3.47 -2.49
C ALA A 115 17.68 -4.56 -1.42
N GLY A 116 18.10 -5.77 -1.81
CA GLY A 116 18.09 -6.94 -0.91
C GLY A 116 18.79 -6.68 0.42
N GLY A 117 18.08 -6.93 1.53
CA GLY A 117 18.63 -6.95 2.90
C GLY A 117 19.01 -5.60 3.51
N SER A 118 18.91 -4.49 2.78
CA SER A 118 19.25 -3.16 3.31
C SER A 118 17.99 -2.39 3.71
N GLN A 119 17.97 -1.87 4.93
CA GLN A 119 16.85 -1.11 5.48
C GLN A 119 17.34 0.09 6.29
N VAL A 120 16.51 1.13 6.37
CA VAL A 120 16.71 2.31 7.22
C VAL A 120 15.45 2.48 8.06
N ASP A 121 15.58 2.47 9.38
CA ASP A 121 14.48 2.59 10.34
C ASP A 121 13.33 1.61 10.06
N GLY A 122 13.66 0.36 9.71
CA GLY A 122 12.70 -0.70 9.37
C GLY A 122 12.10 -0.59 7.94
N MET A 123 12.32 0.51 7.22
CA MET A 123 11.91 0.64 5.83
C MET A 123 12.93 -0.03 4.90
N PRO A 124 12.51 -1.00 4.07
CA PRO A 124 13.35 -1.57 3.04
C PRO A 124 13.78 -0.49 2.03
N LEU A 125 15.08 -0.39 1.75
CA LEU A 125 15.57 0.52 0.73
C LEU A 125 14.98 0.13 -0.63
N CYS A 126 14.41 1.11 -1.33
CA CYS A 126 13.84 0.90 -2.66
C CYS A 126 14.13 2.06 -3.61
N THR A 127 14.07 1.75 -4.90
CA THR A 127 14.01 2.73 -5.98
C THR A 127 12.62 2.70 -6.60
N ILE A 128 12.20 3.82 -7.19
CA ILE A 128 10.85 3.97 -7.73
C ILE A 128 10.94 4.38 -9.19
N LYS A 129 10.18 3.72 -10.04
CA LYS A 129 10.08 4.02 -11.47
C LYS A 129 8.62 4.07 -11.91
N GLN A 130 8.24 5.10 -12.63
CA GLN A 130 6.92 5.23 -13.26
C GLN A 130 6.89 4.50 -14.61
N TYR A 131 5.79 3.81 -14.90
CA TYR A 131 5.55 3.05 -16.13
C TYR A 131 4.36 3.58 -16.94
N LEU A 132 3.30 4.02 -16.25
CA LEU A 132 2.12 4.64 -16.88
C LEU A 132 1.86 6.00 -16.25
N GLY A 133 1.36 6.95 -17.05
CA GLY A 133 1.02 8.31 -16.60
C GLY A 133 -0.43 8.52 -16.18
N ASN A 134 -1.29 7.53 -16.43
CA ASN A 134 -2.74 7.62 -16.17
C ASN A 134 -3.12 6.74 -14.98
N SER A 135 -4.19 7.12 -14.28
CA SER A 135 -4.79 6.31 -13.21
C SER A 135 -5.13 4.92 -13.75
N CYS A 136 -4.77 3.90 -12.99
CA CYS A 136 -5.01 2.50 -13.31
C CYS A 136 -5.32 1.73 -12.04
N LEU A 137 -5.70 0.46 -12.18
CA LEU A 137 -5.61 -0.52 -11.12
C LEU A 137 -4.54 -1.53 -11.50
N VAL A 138 -3.92 -2.14 -10.50
CA VAL A 138 -2.90 -3.17 -10.68
C VAL A 138 -3.28 -4.42 -9.90
N SER A 139 -3.01 -5.57 -10.52
CA SER A 139 -3.15 -6.89 -9.91
C SER A 139 -2.04 -7.81 -10.41
N ALA A 140 -1.84 -8.93 -9.72
CA ALA A 140 -0.93 -10.00 -10.13
C ALA A 140 -1.68 -11.33 -10.21
N ASP A 141 -1.29 -12.19 -11.16
CA ASP A 141 -1.74 -13.58 -11.15
C ASP A 141 -0.84 -14.47 -10.26
N GLN A 142 -1.19 -15.76 -10.17
CA GLN A 142 -0.43 -16.73 -9.38
C GLN A 142 1.03 -16.92 -9.85
N ALA A 143 1.32 -16.62 -11.11
CA ALA A 143 2.67 -16.68 -11.66
C ALA A 143 3.47 -15.40 -11.37
N GLY A 144 2.86 -14.40 -10.73
CA GLY A 144 3.47 -13.09 -10.47
C GLY A 144 3.54 -12.19 -11.71
N THR A 145 2.72 -12.46 -12.74
CA THR A 145 2.59 -11.56 -13.90
C THR A 145 1.67 -10.40 -13.53
N ILE A 146 2.10 -9.18 -13.84
CA ILE A 146 1.38 -7.94 -13.50
C ILE A 146 0.40 -7.56 -14.60
N TRP A 147 -0.82 -7.27 -14.19
CA TRP A 147 -1.92 -6.80 -15.01
C TRP A 147 -2.32 -5.40 -14.57
N ALA A 148 -2.28 -4.43 -15.48
CA ALA A 148 -2.70 -3.06 -15.23
C ALA A 148 -3.94 -2.73 -16.09
N SER A 149 -4.98 -2.18 -15.47
CA SER A 149 -6.17 -1.74 -16.20
C SER A 149 -5.99 -0.29 -16.65
N GLN A 150 -6.19 -0.02 -17.94
CA GLN A 150 -6.22 1.35 -18.44
C GLN A 150 -7.67 1.75 -18.69
N HIS A 151 -8.11 2.87 -18.10
CA HIS A 151 -9.41 3.44 -18.42
C HIS A 151 -9.26 4.32 -19.67
N ASP A 152 -9.18 3.70 -20.84
CA ASP A 152 -9.21 4.42 -22.11
C ASP A 152 -10.64 4.95 -22.32
N GLY A 153 -10.82 6.26 -22.10
CA GLY A 153 -12.08 6.96 -22.27
C GLY A 153 -12.47 7.22 -23.72
N GLU A 154 -12.30 6.26 -24.63
CA GLU A 154 -12.87 6.37 -25.97
C GLU A 154 -14.19 5.60 -26.05
N GLN A 155 -15.31 6.33 -25.93
CA GLN A 155 -16.53 5.93 -26.60
C GLN A 155 -16.30 6.07 -28.11
N LEU A 156 -16.20 4.95 -28.82
CA LEU A 156 -16.37 4.94 -30.27
C LEU A 156 -17.85 5.23 -30.57
N SER A 157 -18.12 6.40 -31.14
CA SER A 157 -19.32 6.68 -31.95
C SER A 157 -18.94 6.69 -33.42
#